data_AF-A0A1V3XH86-F1
#
_entry.id   AF-A0A1V3XH86-F1
#
_cell.length_a   1.000
_cell.length_b   1.000
_cell.length_c   1.000
_cell.angle_alpha   90.00
_cell.angle_beta   90.00
_cell.angle_gamma   90.00
#
_symmetry.space_group_name_H-M   'P 1'
#
loop_
_entity.id
_entity.type
_entity.pdbx_description
1 polymer ?
#
loop_
_entity_poly.entity_id
_entity_poly.type
_entity_poly.pdbx_seq_one_letter_code
_entity_poly.pdbx_strand_id
1 'polypeptide(L)'
;MADSASDNDTDYRIEHDTMGEVRVPAKALWRAQTQRAVENFPISGRGLERAQIRALGLLKGACAQVNKDLGLLAPEKADAIIAAAAEIADGQHDDQFPIDVFQTGSGTSSNMNTNEVIASIAAANGVTVHPNDDVNMSQSSNDTFPTATHIAATEAAVSHLIPPCRCCTMRWRPRLSSGRRW
;
A
#
# COMPACT_ATOMS: atom_id res chain seq x y z
N MET A 1 -7.51 -2.84 48.22
CA MET A 1 -8.30 -2.60 47.01
C MET A 1 -7.32 -2.65 45.85
N ALA A 2 -7.31 -3.80 45.17
CA ALA A 2 -6.57 -3.99 43.94
C ALA A 2 -7.43 -3.43 42.82
N ASP A 3 -6.85 -2.59 41.96
CA ASP A 3 -7.35 -2.40 40.60
C ASP A 3 -6.16 -2.62 39.68
N SER A 4 -6.18 -3.79 39.05
CA SER A 4 -5.29 -4.22 37.99
C SER A 4 -5.49 -3.32 36.78
N ALA A 5 -4.44 -2.60 36.40
CA ALA A 5 -4.36 -2.02 35.07
C ALA A 5 -4.46 -3.16 34.05
N SER A 6 -5.47 -3.09 33.19
CA SER A 6 -5.71 -4.03 32.09
C SER A 6 -4.54 -3.96 31.11
N ASP A 7 -3.66 -4.95 31.19
CA ASP A 7 -2.70 -5.27 30.14
C ASP A 7 -3.52 -5.74 28.93
N ASN A 8 -3.60 -4.92 27.89
CA ASN A 8 -4.21 -5.32 26.62
C ASN A 8 -3.28 -6.38 26.02
N ASP A 9 -3.54 -7.64 26.34
CA ASP A 9 -2.84 -8.83 25.83
C ASP A 9 -3.07 -8.91 24.32
N THR A 10 -2.27 -8.13 23.60
CA THR A 10 -2.25 -8.13 22.14
C THR A 10 -1.45 -9.37 21.80
N ASP A 11 -2.10 -10.44 21.37
CA ASP A 11 -1.40 -11.65 20.97
C ASP A 11 -0.37 -11.30 19.85
N TYR A 12 0.84 -11.87 19.91
CA TYR A 12 1.94 -11.58 19.00
C TYR A 12 2.44 -12.86 18.35
N ARG A 13 2.69 -12.82 17.04
CA ARG A 13 3.45 -13.85 16.32
C ARG A 13 4.91 -13.44 16.16
N ILE A 14 5.81 -14.42 16.19
CA ILE A 14 7.23 -14.20 15.92
C ILE A 14 7.46 -14.38 14.42
N GLU A 15 7.93 -13.33 13.77
CA GLU A 15 8.37 -13.35 12.37
C GLU A 15 9.90 -13.23 12.33
N HIS A 16 10.51 -13.76 11.27
CA HIS A 16 11.96 -13.74 11.10
C HIS A 16 12.35 -13.00 9.82
N ASP A 17 13.36 -12.14 9.93
CA ASP A 17 14.09 -11.60 8.79
C ASP A 17 15.60 -11.78 8.96
N THR A 18 16.37 -11.29 8.00
CA THR A 18 17.84 -11.39 8.01
C THR A 18 18.51 -10.68 9.20
N MET A 19 17.79 -9.82 9.92
CA MET A 19 18.26 -9.10 11.11
C MET A 19 17.81 -9.75 12.42
N GLY A 20 17.03 -10.84 12.37
CA GLY A 20 16.59 -11.62 13.53
C GLY A 20 15.07 -11.70 13.69
N GLU A 21 14.64 -12.05 14.90
CA GLU A 21 13.22 -12.21 15.24
C GLU A 21 12.55 -10.88 15.60
N VAL A 22 11.28 -10.74 15.21
CA VAL A 22 10.45 -9.56 15.49
C VAL A 22 9.07 -9.99 15.93
N ARG A 23 8.51 -9.32 16.94
CA ARG A 23 7.16 -9.58 17.45
C ARG A 23 6.15 -8.76 16.66
N VAL A 24 5.34 -9.43 15.85
CA VAL A 24 4.30 -8.80 15.02
C VAL A 24 2.93 -9.06 15.65
N PRO A 25 2.03 -8.07 15.75
CA PRO A 25 0.68 -8.30 16.26
C PRO A 25 -0.03 -9.44 15.49
N ALA A 26 -0.68 -10.36 16.19
CA ALA A 26 -1.24 -11.57 15.58
C ALA A 26 -2.28 -11.27 14.50
N LYS A 27 -3.01 -10.16 14.64
CA LYS A 27 -4.04 -9.69 13.69
C LYS A 27 -3.49 -8.92 12.49
N ALA A 28 -2.22 -8.50 12.52
CA ALA A 28 -1.61 -7.78 11.42
C ALA A 28 -1.38 -8.72 10.23
N LEU A 29 -1.57 -8.23 9.00
CA LEU A 29 -1.23 -8.98 7.77
C LEU A 29 0.22 -8.76 7.35
N TRP A 30 0.87 -7.70 7.84
CA TRP A 30 2.29 -7.43 7.57
C TRP A 30 3.22 -8.36 8.35
N ARG A 31 4.52 -8.40 8.02
CA ARG A 31 5.50 -9.31 8.65
C ARG A 31 6.69 -8.53 9.22
N ALA A 32 7.86 -9.18 9.33
CA ALA A 32 9.01 -8.68 10.05
C ALA A 32 9.51 -7.31 9.55
N GLN A 33 9.63 -7.08 8.24
CA GLN A 33 10.25 -5.84 7.75
C GLN A 33 9.36 -4.64 7.99
N THR A 34 8.04 -4.80 7.82
CA THR A 34 7.07 -3.76 8.15
C THR A 34 7.08 -3.44 9.63
N GLN A 35 7.10 -4.47 10.49
CA GLN A 35 7.11 -4.27 11.93
C GLN A 35 8.38 -3.52 12.38
N ARG A 36 9.55 -3.85 11.83
CA ARG A 36 10.76 -3.06 12.08
C ARG A 36 10.63 -1.62 11.62
N ALA A 37 10.00 -1.37 10.47
CA ALA A 37 9.79 -0.01 9.99
C ALA A 37 8.86 0.79 10.91
N VAL A 38 7.81 0.17 11.45
CA VAL A 38 6.93 0.78 12.45
C VAL A 38 7.72 1.17 13.71
N GLU A 39 8.62 0.30 14.18
CA GLU A 39 9.46 0.57 15.35
C GLU A 39 10.56 1.61 15.10
N ASN A 40 11.11 1.64 13.89
CA ASN A 40 12.21 2.53 13.51
C ASN A 40 11.78 3.96 13.17
N PHE A 41 10.55 4.15 12.68
CA PHE A 41 10.09 5.44 12.15
C PHE A 41 8.83 6.04 12.85
N PRO A 42 8.72 6.09 14.19
CA PRO A 42 7.59 6.74 14.86
C PRO A 42 7.74 8.27 14.90
N ILE A 43 7.67 8.94 13.75
CA ILE A 43 8.03 10.37 13.63
C ILE A 43 6.80 11.27 13.66
N SER A 44 5.81 11.02 12.80
CA SER A 44 4.64 11.89 12.63
C SER A 44 3.32 11.24 13.06
N GLY A 45 3.29 9.92 13.14
CA GLY A 45 2.07 9.14 13.39
C GLY A 45 1.11 9.16 12.20
N ARG A 46 1.56 9.59 11.02
CA ARG A 46 0.76 9.59 9.79
C ARG A 46 1.28 8.50 8.86
N GLY A 47 0.40 7.60 8.46
CA GLY A 47 0.67 6.58 7.46
C GLY A 47 0.55 7.08 6.03
N LEU A 48 0.73 6.18 5.06
CA LEU A 48 0.44 6.46 3.66
C LEU A 48 -1.04 6.82 3.45
N GLU A 49 -1.28 7.77 2.54
CA GLU A 49 -2.64 8.13 2.13
C GLU A 49 -3.27 7.00 1.30
N ARG A 50 -4.61 6.87 1.37
CA ARG A 50 -5.38 5.86 0.63
C ARG A 50 -5.00 5.79 -0.86
N ALA A 51 -4.80 6.93 -1.50
CA ALA A 51 -4.42 7.01 -2.90
C ALA A 51 -3.06 6.34 -3.20
N GLN A 52 -2.11 6.44 -2.27
CA GLN A 52 -0.79 5.81 -2.40
C GLN A 52 -0.88 4.30 -2.20
N ILE A 53 -1.64 3.84 -1.19
CA ILE A 53 -1.88 2.41 -0.95
C ILE A 53 -2.60 1.78 -2.15
N ARG A 54 -3.63 2.45 -2.67
CA ARG A 54 -4.34 2.03 -3.88
C ARG A 54 -3.39 1.89 -5.08
N ALA A 55 -2.54 2.90 -5.32
CA ALA A 55 -1.59 2.88 -6.42
C ALA A 55 -0.57 1.73 -6.29
N LEU A 56 -0.09 1.44 -5.07
CA LEU A 56 0.78 0.30 -4.79
C LEU A 56 0.07 -1.03 -5.09
N GLY A 57 -1.18 -1.20 -4.66
CA GLY A 57 -2.00 -2.36 -4.99
C GLY A 57 -2.15 -2.56 -6.50
N LEU A 58 -2.59 -1.53 -7.23
CA LEU A 58 -2.72 -1.58 -8.69
C LEU A 58 -1.41 -1.93 -9.39
N LEU A 59 -0.30 -1.34 -8.94
CA LEU A 59 1.03 -1.61 -9.50
C LEU A 59 1.44 -3.07 -9.30
N LYS A 60 1.27 -3.62 -8.10
CA LYS A 60 1.61 -5.02 -7.80
C LYS A 60 0.77 -6.01 -8.61
N GLY A 61 -0.53 -5.74 -8.77
CA GLY A 61 -1.39 -6.53 -9.63
C GLY A 61 -0.93 -6.52 -11.09
N ALA A 62 -0.59 -5.33 -11.62
CA ALA A 62 -0.08 -5.20 -12.99
C ALA A 62 1.27 -5.94 -13.19
N CYS A 63 2.21 -5.82 -12.24
CA CYS A 63 3.47 -6.54 -12.31
C CYS A 63 3.29 -8.06 -12.28
N ALA A 64 2.40 -8.57 -11.42
CA ALA A 64 2.08 -10.00 -11.37
C ALA A 64 1.44 -10.51 -12.67
N GLN A 65 0.54 -9.73 -13.27
CA GLN A 65 -0.04 -10.05 -14.57
C GLN A 65 1.01 -10.14 -15.68
N VAL A 66 1.93 -9.17 -15.75
CA VAL A 66 3.02 -9.21 -16.75
C VAL A 66 3.95 -10.39 -16.52
N ASN A 67 4.31 -10.69 -15.27
CA ASN A 67 5.15 -11.85 -14.96
C ASN A 67 4.44 -13.18 -15.31
N LYS A 68 3.11 -13.25 -15.18
CA LYS A 68 2.29 -14.38 -15.65
C LYS A 68 2.32 -14.50 -17.17
N ASP A 69 2.10 -13.39 -17.87
CA ASP A 69 2.05 -13.36 -19.34
C ASP A 69 3.40 -13.74 -19.98
N LEU A 70 4.50 -13.38 -19.31
CA LEU A 70 5.87 -13.76 -19.70
C LEU A 70 6.27 -15.18 -19.25
N GLY A 71 5.42 -15.87 -18.49
CA GLY A 71 5.69 -17.22 -17.97
C GLY A 71 6.77 -17.27 -16.88
N LEU A 72 7.10 -16.13 -16.25
CA LEU A 72 8.08 -16.03 -15.16
C LEU A 72 7.49 -16.44 -13.81
N LEU A 73 6.18 -16.25 -13.64
CA LEU A 73 5.44 -16.57 -12.42
C LEU A 73 4.35 -17.60 -12.72
N ALA A 74 4.24 -18.62 -11.87
CA ALA A 74 3.22 -19.66 -12.00
C ALA A 74 1.81 -19.04 -11.96
N PRO A 75 0.87 -19.46 -12.84
CA PRO A 75 -0.47 -18.87 -12.92
C PRO A 75 -1.22 -18.83 -11.58
N GLU A 76 -1.13 -19.88 -10.78
CA GLU A 76 -1.75 -19.96 -9.45
C GLU A 76 -1.25 -18.86 -8.51
N LYS A 77 0.07 -18.65 -8.45
CA LYS A 77 0.68 -17.59 -7.63
C LYS A 77 0.31 -16.21 -8.16
N ALA A 78 0.37 -16.02 -9.47
CA ALA A 78 0.04 -14.75 -10.10
C ALA A 78 -1.40 -14.35 -9.83
N ASP A 79 -2.35 -15.29 -10.00
CA ASP A 79 -3.77 -15.03 -9.79
C ASP A 79 -4.08 -14.72 -8.31
N ALA A 80 -3.42 -15.39 -7.37
CA ALA A 80 -3.52 -15.08 -5.95
C ALA A 80 -2.98 -13.67 -5.62
N ILE A 81 -1.84 -13.28 -6.21
CA ILE A 81 -1.26 -11.95 -6.02
C ILE A 81 -2.17 -10.88 -6.61
N ILE A 82 -2.71 -11.09 -7.82
CA ILE A 82 -3.61 -10.15 -8.49
C ILE A 82 -4.88 -9.93 -7.67
N ALA A 83 -5.48 -11.01 -7.14
CA ALA A 83 -6.66 -10.92 -6.29
C ALA A 83 -6.39 -10.13 -5.00
N ALA A 84 -5.32 -10.47 -4.27
CA ALA A 84 -4.94 -9.75 -3.05
C ALA A 84 -4.61 -8.28 -3.32
N ALA A 85 -3.93 -7.99 -4.43
CA ALA A 85 -3.60 -6.63 -4.85
C ALA A 85 -4.86 -5.81 -5.19
N ALA A 86 -5.89 -6.44 -5.75
CA ALA A 86 -7.19 -5.81 -6.00
C ALA A 86 -7.91 -5.45 -4.68
N GLU A 87 -7.91 -6.34 -3.69
CA GLU A 87 -8.49 -6.04 -2.36
C GLU A 87 -7.83 -4.82 -1.69
N ILE A 88 -6.50 -4.71 -1.80
CA ILE A 88 -5.74 -3.53 -1.35
C ILE A 88 -6.13 -2.28 -2.17
N ALA A 89 -6.23 -2.42 -3.50
CA ALA A 89 -6.63 -1.33 -4.40
C ALA A 89 -8.08 -0.86 -4.18
N ASP A 90 -8.94 -1.69 -3.59
CA ASP A 90 -10.32 -1.38 -3.23
C ASP A 90 -10.48 -0.82 -1.80
N GLY A 91 -9.48 -1.04 -0.94
CA GLY A 91 -9.38 -0.37 0.37
C GLY A 91 -9.84 -1.22 1.52
N GLN A 92 -9.84 -2.53 1.33
CA GLN A 92 -10.25 -3.50 2.34
C GLN A 92 -9.20 -3.67 3.43
N HIS A 93 -7.96 -3.22 3.20
CA HIS A 93 -6.79 -3.50 4.03
C HIS A 93 -5.99 -2.23 4.38
N ASP A 94 -6.63 -1.05 4.43
CA ASP A 94 -5.94 0.22 4.72
C ASP A 94 -5.27 0.24 6.09
N ASP A 95 -5.85 -0.46 7.07
CA ASP A 95 -5.32 -0.61 8.42
C ASP A 95 -4.04 -1.46 8.47
N GLN A 96 -3.69 -2.13 7.37
CA GLN A 96 -2.50 -2.97 7.23
C GLN A 96 -1.25 -2.20 6.76
N PHE A 97 -1.34 -0.87 6.64
CA PHE A 97 -0.25 0.01 6.22
C PHE A 97 0.14 1.02 7.32
N PRO A 98 0.68 0.55 8.46
CA PRO A 98 0.96 1.39 9.64
C PRO A 98 2.24 2.23 9.54
N ILE A 99 3.04 2.07 8.48
CA ILE A 99 4.36 2.71 8.36
C ILE A 99 4.19 4.22 8.17
N ASP A 100 4.98 4.99 8.93
CA ASP A 100 5.01 6.45 8.84
C ASP A 100 5.45 6.95 7.45
N VAL A 101 4.92 8.10 7.03
CA VAL A 101 5.35 8.78 5.81
C VAL A 101 6.85 9.10 5.84
N PHE A 102 7.41 9.43 7.01
CA PHE A 102 8.83 9.73 7.20
C PHE A 102 9.70 8.47 7.37
N GLN A 103 9.51 7.50 6.49
CA GLN A 103 10.36 6.32 6.37
C GLN A 103 11.58 6.59 5.47
N THR A 104 12.30 5.53 5.09
CA THR A 104 13.36 5.61 4.08
C THR A 104 12.90 6.31 2.79
N GLY A 105 13.72 7.22 2.26
CA GLY A 105 13.38 8.07 1.11
C GLY A 105 13.14 7.32 -0.20
N SER A 106 13.57 6.07 -0.30
CA SER A 106 13.27 5.18 -1.44
C SER A 106 11.90 4.51 -1.35
N GLY A 107 11.18 4.63 -0.22
CA GLY A 107 9.90 3.95 0.02
C GLY A 107 10.03 2.42 0.13
N THR A 108 11.22 1.91 0.44
CA THR A 108 11.47 0.46 0.55
C THR A 108 10.58 -0.19 1.60
N SER A 109 10.33 0.46 2.74
CA SER A 109 9.51 -0.11 3.80
C SER A 109 8.05 -0.27 3.35
N SER A 110 7.46 0.74 2.69
CA SER A 110 6.10 0.63 2.13
C SER A 110 5.98 -0.34 0.94
N ASN A 111 7.02 -0.45 0.10
CA ASN A 111 7.04 -1.49 -0.94
C ASN A 111 6.99 -2.89 -0.29
N MET A 112 7.83 -3.12 0.73
CA MET A 112 7.86 -4.39 1.45
C MET A 112 6.58 -4.65 2.25
N ASN A 113 5.97 -3.61 2.82
CA ASN A 113 4.67 -3.72 3.47
C ASN A 113 3.60 -4.23 2.51
N THR A 114 3.56 -3.68 1.29
CA THR A 114 2.62 -4.15 0.27
C THR A 114 2.92 -5.62 -0.09
N ASN A 115 4.19 -5.98 -0.25
CA ASN A 115 4.60 -7.35 -0.56
C ASN A 115 4.19 -8.35 0.53
N GLU A 116 4.44 -8.01 1.80
CA GLU A 116 4.14 -8.85 2.95
C GLU A 116 2.62 -9.02 3.15
N VAL A 117 1.85 -7.94 3.01
CA VAL A 117 0.38 -7.99 3.13
C VAL A 117 -0.22 -8.86 2.03
N ILE A 118 0.19 -8.66 0.77
CA ILE A 118 -0.23 -9.52 -0.36
C ILE A 118 0.09 -10.98 -0.07
N ALA A 119 1.31 -11.27 0.40
CA ALA A 119 1.71 -12.63 0.68
C ALA A 119 0.89 -13.29 1.80
N SER A 120 0.50 -12.53 2.81
CA SER A 120 -0.36 -13.01 3.89
C SER A 120 -1.81 -13.23 3.44
N ILE A 121 -2.35 -12.34 2.59
CA ILE A 121 -3.70 -12.53 2.00
C ILE A 121 -3.72 -13.78 1.11
N ALA A 122 -2.73 -13.93 0.24
CA ALA A 122 -2.61 -15.10 -0.63
C ALA A 122 -2.51 -16.41 0.19
N ALA A 123 -1.71 -16.40 1.27
CA ALA A 123 -1.56 -17.55 2.16
C ALA A 123 -2.87 -17.91 2.89
N ALA A 124 -3.65 -16.91 3.32
CA ALA A 124 -4.96 -17.13 3.92
C ALA A 124 -5.96 -17.79 2.94
N ASN A 125 -5.79 -17.54 1.64
CA ASN A 125 -6.55 -18.16 0.56
C ASN A 125 -5.93 -19.48 0.05
N GLY A 126 -4.91 -20.01 0.74
CA GLY A 126 -4.31 -21.32 0.45
C GLY A 126 -3.13 -21.31 -0.52
N VAL A 127 -2.69 -20.15 -1.02
CA VAL A 127 -1.57 -20.04 -1.96
C VAL A 127 -0.38 -19.36 -1.29
N THR A 128 0.71 -20.11 -1.11
CA THR A 128 1.93 -19.55 -0.53
C THR A 128 2.75 -18.82 -1.59
N VAL A 129 2.95 -17.52 -1.37
CA VAL A 129 3.83 -16.67 -2.18
C VAL A 129 4.89 -16.01 -1.30
N HIS A 130 6.10 -15.88 -1.84
CA HIS A 130 7.21 -15.23 -1.16
C HIS A 130 7.20 -13.72 -1.42
N PRO A 131 7.29 -12.85 -0.39
CA PRO A 131 7.20 -11.39 -0.57
C PRO A 131 8.22 -10.81 -1.56
N ASN A 132 9.46 -11.33 -1.59
CA ASN A 132 10.49 -10.84 -2.50
C ASN A 132 10.43 -11.58 -3.84
N ASP A 133 10.72 -12.88 -3.81
CA ASP A 133 10.86 -13.72 -5.00
C ASP A 133 9.60 -13.81 -5.89
N ASP A 134 8.39 -13.78 -5.31
CA ASP A 134 7.15 -13.86 -6.08
C ASP A 134 6.48 -12.48 -6.24
N VAL A 135 6.17 -11.79 -5.12
CA VAL A 135 5.40 -10.53 -5.16
C VAL A 135 6.22 -9.35 -5.69
N ASN A 136 7.52 -9.31 -5.36
CA ASN A 136 8.46 -8.29 -5.82
C ASN A 136 9.28 -8.76 -7.04
N MET A 137 8.85 -9.83 -7.72
CA MET A 137 9.52 -10.33 -8.92
C MET A 137 9.62 -9.23 -9.99
N SER A 138 10.82 -9.06 -10.55
CA SER A 138 11.14 -8.07 -11.59
C SER A 138 11.02 -6.60 -11.16
N GLN A 139 11.04 -6.32 -9.85
CA GLN A 139 10.79 -4.98 -9.29
C GLN A 139 11.87 -4.57 -8.28
N SER A 140 12.06 -3.27 -8.11
CA SER A 140 12.79 -2.66 -6.99
C SER A 140 11.94 -1.60 -6.30
N SER A 141 12.26 -1.20 -5.07
CA SER A 141 11.59 -0.05 -4.46
C SER A 141 11.86 1.25 -5.23
N ASN A 142 13.02 1.33 -5.88
CA ASN A 142 13.51 2.54 -6.52
C ASN A 142 12.77 2.89 -7.82
N ASP A 143 12.10 1.92 -8.45
CA ASP A 143 11.20 2.11 -9.58
C ASP A 143 9.73 2.01 -9.15
N THR A 144 9.37 1.08 -8.26
CA THR A 144 7.96 0.87 -7.88
C THR A 144 7.37 2.02 -7.08
N PHE A 145 8.07 2.54 -6.06
CA PHE A 145 7.56 3.61 -5.22
C PHE A 145 7.33 4.94 -5.96
N PRO A 146 8.28 5.45 -6.78
CA PRO A 146 8.01 6.63 -7.60
C PRO A 146 6.94 6.37 -8.67
N THR A 147 6.83 5.16 -9.21
CA THR A 147 5.75 4.79 -10.15
C THR A 147 4.39 4.88 -9.48
N ALA A 148 4.23 4.27 -8.29
CA ALA A 148 2.98 4.35 -7.52
C ALA A 148 2.65 5.81 -7.14
N THR A 149 3.66 6.61 -6.81
CA THR A 149 3.50 8.05 -6.55
C THR A 149 2.95 8.79 -7.78
N HIS A 150 3.50 8.52 -8.96
CA HIS A 150 3.03 9.12 -10.22
C HIS A 150 1.60 8.67 -10.58
N ILE A 151 1.27 7.40 -10.35
CA ILE A 151 -0.09 6.87 -10.54
C ILE A 151 -1.07 7.62 -9.64
N ALA A 152 -0.79 7.69 -8.33
CA ALA A 152 -1.64 8.37 -7.36
C ALA A 152 -1.82 9.87 -7.68
N ALA A 153 -0.72 10.56 -8.04
CA ALA A 153 -0.77 11.98 -8.41
C ALA A 153 -1.59 12.21 -9.69
N THR A 154 -1.44 11.34 -10.69
CA THR A 154 -2.18 11.43 -11.96
C THR A 154 -3.66 11.14 -11.75
N GLU A 155 -4.00 10.09 -10.99
CA GLU A 155 -5.38 9.76 -10.62
C GLU A 155 -6.04 10.92 -9.86
N ALA A 156 -5.35 11.49 -8.87
CA ALA A 156 -5.84 12.64 -8.12
C ALA A 156 -6.05 13.88 -9.01
N ALA A 157 -5.10 14.18 -9.90
CA ALA A 157 -5.20 15.31 -10.81
C ALA A 157 -6.40 15.14 -11.78
N VAL A 158 -6.54 13.97 -12.40
CA VAL A 158 -7.56 13.72 -13.42
C VAL A 158 -8.96 13.56 -12.82
N SER A 159 -9.08 12.87 -11.69
CA SER A 159 -10.37 12.51 -11.10
C SER A 159 -10.89 13.53 -10.10
N HIS A 160 -10.00 14.23 -9.38
CA HIS A 160 -10.40 15.11 -8.27
C HIS A 160 -10.07 16.59 -8.48
N LEU A 161 -9.05 16.94 -9.27
CA LEU A 161 -8.66 18.34 -9.49
C LEU A 161 -9.25 18.95 -10.77
N ILE A 162 -9.09 18.27 -11.91
CA ILE A 162 -9.50 18.79 -13.22
C ILE A 162 -11.03 19.00 -13.32
N PRO A 163 -11.91 18.08 -12.86
CA PRO A 163 -13.34 18.25 -13.04
C PRO A 163 -13.91 19.47 -12.28
N PRO A 164 -13.58 19.71 -10.99
CA PRO A 164 -13.99 20.94 -10.30
C PRO A 164 -13.45 22.21 -10.96
N CYS A 165 -12.19 22.21 -11.41
CA CYS A 165 -11.59 23.35 -12.12
C CYS A 165 -12.33 23.66 -13.44
N ARG A 166 -12.71 22.64 -14.20
CA ARG A 166 -13.53 22.78 -15.42
C ARG A 166 -14.92 23.32 -15.10
N CYS A 167 -15.57 22.81 -14.04
CA CYS A 167 -16.87 23.30 -13.59
C CYS A 167 -16.81 24.78 -13.21
N CYS A 168 -15.83 25.19 -12.39
CA CYS A 168 -15.57 26.58 -12.07
C CYS A 168 -15.38 27.42 -13.34
N THR A 169 -14.53 26.97 -14.25
CA THR A 169 -14.29 27.68 -15.51
C THR A 169 -15.59 27.87 -16.31
N MET A 170 -16.40 26.83 -16.46
CA MET A 170 -17.71 26.93 -17.14
C MET A 170 -18.68 27.87 -16.43
N ARG A 171 -18.66 27.92 -15.09
CA ARG A 171 -19.55 28.80 -14.30
C ARG A 171 -19.14 30.27 -14.36
N TRP A 172 -17.84 30.55 -14.32
CA TRP A 172 -17.31 31.92 -14.24
C TRP A 172 -17.13 32.57 -15.61
N ARG A 173 -16.81 31.80 -16.65
CA ARG A 173 -16.50 32.34 -17.99
C ARG A 173 -17.65 33.17 -18.60
N PRO A 174 -18.93 32.75 -18.54
CA PRO A 174 -20.04 33.57 -19.01
C PRO A 174 -20.30 34.81 -18.16
N ARG A 175 -20.04 34.75 -16.84
CA ARG A 175 -20.22 35.88 -15.92
C ARG A 175 -19.21 36.98 -16.21
N LEU A 176 -17.95 36.60 -16.45
CA LEU A 176 -16.88 37.52 -16.82
C LEU A 176 -17.11 38.18 -18.18
N SER A 177 -17.68 37.47 -19.16
CA SER A 177 -18.01 38.03 -20.47
C SER A 177 -19.25 38.93 -20.49
N SER A 178 -20.15 38.80 -19.51
CA SER A 178 -21.41 39.56 -19.46
C SER A 178 -21.29 40.99 -18.91
N GLY A 179 -20.10 41.42 -18.49
CA GLY A 179 -19.84 42.78 -17.98
C GLY A 179 -20.54 43.13 -16.66
N ARG A 180 -21.34 42.22 -16.07
CA ARG A 180 -21.95 42.41 -14.75
C ARG A 180 -20.86 42.32 -13.69
N ARG A 181 -20.36 43.48 -13.25
CA ARG A 181 -19.72 43.63 -11.96
C ARG A 181 -20.74 43.36 -10.86
N TRP A 182 -20.24 42.75 -9.79
CA TRP A 182 -20.95 42.39 -8.57
C TRP A 182 -21.92 43.45 -8.08
#